data_AF-A0A7J7DTU7-F1
#
_entry.id   AF-A0A7J7DTU7-F1
#
_cell.length_a   1.000
_cell.length_b   1.000
_cell.length_c   1.000
_cell.angle_alpha   90.00
_cell.angle_beta   90.00
_cell.angle_gamma   90.00
#
_symmetry.space_group_name_H-M   'P 1'
#
loop_
_entity.id
_entity.type
_entity.pdbx_description
1 polymer ?
#
loop_
_entity_poly.entity_id
_entity_poly.type
_entity_poly.pdbx_seq_one_letter_code
_entity_poly.pdbx_strand_id
1 'polypeptide(L)'
;MKELSRRNKQRRAQQTMLHCTGRRSFAQISDKKERSTGVEPSRLDVFDVAYRRSDGTFSDPVAEQKGEEISRLRREREQGLNSYSEEDMFRLVFGRERDGRVRCIGYVLTPTVVFGRQRAV
;
A
#
# COMPACT_ATOMS: atom_id res chain seq x y z
N MET A 1 4.11 33.39 5.77
CA MET A 1 2.84 32.69 5.46
C MET A 1 2.73 32.15 4.03
N LYS A 2 2.94 32.96 2.98
CA LYS A 2 2.71 32.55 1.57
C LYS A 2 3.54 31.33 1.12
N GLU A 3 4.80 31.22 1.56
CA GLU A 3 5.68 30.13 1.15
C GLU A 3 5.35 28.77 1.77
N LEU A 4 5.01 28.74 3.07
CA LEU A 4 4.50 27.54 3.76
C LEU A 4 3.21 27.02 3.09
N SER A 5 2.30 27.94 2.75
CA SER A 5 1.07 27.60 2.03
C SER A 5 1.36 27.00 0.64
N ARG A 6 2.28 27.60 -0.13
CA ARG A 6 2.71 27.08 -1.43
C ARG A 6 3.29 25.66 -1.33
N ARG A 7 4.21 25.43 -0.38
CA ARG A 7 4.80 24.11 -0.14
C ARG A 7 3.74 23.07 0.23
N ASN A 8 2.79 23.41 1.09
CA ASN A 8 1.71 22.49 1.46
C ASN A 8 0.78 22.19 0.28
N LYS A 9 0.50 23.16 -0.60
CA LYS A 9 -0.27 22.94 -1.83
C LYS A 9 0.46 21.97 -2.77
N GLN A 10 1.77 22.15 -2.95
CA GLN A 10 2.60 21.23 -3.75
C GLN A 10 2.60 19.81 -3.16
N ARG A 11 2.73 19.67 -1.82
CA ARG A 11 2.66 18.37 -1.16
C ARG A 11 1.30 17.68 -1.32
N ARG A 12 0.20 18.43 -1.19
CA ARG A 12 -1.16 17.90 -1.44
C ARG A 12 -1.34 17.45 -2.89
N ALA A 13 -0.79 18.18 -3.86
CA ALA A 13 -0.83 17.78 -5.27
C ALA A 13 -0.07 16.46 -5.54
N GLN A 14 0.88 16.10 -4.69
CA GLN A 14 1.60 14.81 -4.75
C GLN A 14 0.88 13.68 -4.00
N GLN A 15 -0.25 13.95 -3.32
CA GLN A 15 -1.08 12.91 -2.71
C GLN A 15 -2.04 12.36 -3.76
N THR A 16 -1.57 11.40 -4.54
CA THR A 16 -2.30 10.83 -5.67
C THR A 16 -3.31 9.74 -5.28
N MET A 17 -3.11 9.08 -4.14
CA MET A 17 -4.06 8.10 -3.60
C MET A 17 -4.65 8.61 -2.30
N LEU A 18 -5.97 8.79 -2.27
CA LEU A 18 -6.70 9.19 -1.09
C LEU A 18 -7.05 7.99 -0.20
N HIS A 19 -7.45 8.26 1.04
CA HIS A 19 -7.93 7.24 1.97
C HIS A 19 -9.40 6.91 1.66
N CYS A 20 -9.70 5.64 1.37
CA CYS A 20 -11.03 5.23 0.90
C CYS A 20 -11.80 4.33 1.88
N THR A 21 -11.20 3.93 3.00
CA THR A 21 -11.79 2.94 3.94
C THR A 21 -12.74 3.55 4.98
N GLY A 22 -13.08 4.83 4.82
CA GLY A 22 -13.89 5.60 5.76
C GLY A 22 -13.28 5.60 7.17
N ARG A 23 -14.07 5.23 8.18
CA ARG A 23 -13.66 5.21 9.59
C ARG A 23 -12.78 4.02 9.97
N ARG A 24 -12.55 3.06 9.07
CA ARG A 24 -11.74 1.87 9.35
C ARG A 24 -10.28 2.16 9.13
N SER A 25 -9.43 1.88 10.11
CA SER A 25 -7.98 1.94 9.94
C SER A 25 -7.45 0.71 9.20
N PHE A 26 -6.25 0.80 8.65
CA PHE A 26 -5.58 -0.38 8.07
C PHE A 26 -5.32 -1.48 9.12
N ALA A 27 -5.14 -1.13 10.40
CA ALA A 27 -4.97 -2.14 11.47
C ALA A 27 -6.27 -2.93 11.67
N GLN A 28 -7.41 -2.25 11.67
CA GLN A 28 -8.71 -2.92 11.78
C GLN A 28 -9.02 -3.78 10.55
N ILE A 29 -8.59 -3.35 9.36
CA ILE A 29 -8.71 -4.14 8.14
C ILE A 29 -7.84 -5.40 8.24
N SER A 30 -6.60 -5.26 8.69
CA SER A 30 -5.66 -6.36 8.90
C SER A 30 -6.22 -7.38 9.90
N ASP A 31 -6.59 -6.94 11.10
CA ASP A 31 -7.15 -7.82 12.16
C ASP A 31 -8.44 -8.52 11.70
N LYS A 32 -9.35 -7.80 11.02
CA LYS A 32 -10.57 -8.42 10.48
C LYS A 32 -10.26 -9.48 9.42
N LYS A 33 -9.29 -9.22 8.55
CA LYS A 33 -8.88 -10.18 7.51
C LYS A 33 -8.24 -11.40 8.15
N GLU A 34 -7.31 -11.21 9.08
CA GLU A 34 -6.65 -12.27 9.83
C GLU A 34 -7.66 -13.16 10.57
N ARG A 35 -8.63 -12.57 11.28
CA ARG A 35 -9.71 -13.34 11.95
C ARG A 35 -10.54 -14.18 10.98
N SER A 36 -10.67 -13.75 9.73
CA SER A 36 -11.45 -14.46 8.71
C SER A 36 -10.68 -15.56 7.99
N THR A 37 -9.36 -15.39 7.80
CA THR A 37 -8.50 -16.33 7.07
C THR A 37 -7.69 -17.24 7.99
N GLY A 38 -7.52 -16.86 9.26
CA GLY A 38 -6.62 -17.51 10.20
C GLY A 38 -5.14 -17.27 9.91
N VAL A 39 -4.81 -16.36 8.98
CA VAL A 39 -3.46 -16.09 8.50
C VAL A 39 -3.23 -14.57 8.46
N GLU A 40 -2.05 -14.13 8.91
CA GLU A 40 -1.65 -12.72 8.88
C GLU A 40 -1.67 -12.20 7.43
N PRO A 41 -2.43 -11.14 7.13
CA PRO A 41 -2.58 -10.63 5.76
C PRO A 41 -1.32 -9.89 5.31
N SER A 42 -0.99 -10.03 4.03
CA SER A 42 0.08 -9.23 3.43
C SER A 42 -0.34 -7.77 3.25
N ARG A 43 0.64 -6.88 3.03
CA ARG A 43 0.38 -5.47 2.69
C ARG A 43 -0.43 -5.31 1.41
N LEU A 44 -0.31 -6.25 0.47
CA LEU A 44 -1.11 -6.30 -0.75
C LEU A 44 -2.55 -6.69 -0.46
N ASP A 45 -2.79 -7.60 0.49
CA ASP A 45 -4.15 -7.97 0.91
C ASP A 45 -4.84 -6.81 1.62
N VAL A 46 -4.12 -6.10 2.50
CA VAL A 46 -4.64 -4.89 3.16
C VAL A 46 -4.96 -3.80 2.13
N PHE A 47 -4.09 -3.62 1.13
CA PHE A 47 -4.35 -2.70 0.03
C PHE A 47 -5.60 -3.10 -0.77
N ASP A 48 -5.73 -4.37 -1.14
CA ASP A 48 -6.87 -4.84 -1.91
C ASP A 48 -8.18 -4.63 -1.15
N VAL A 49 -8.25 -5.02 0.13
CA VAL A 49 -9.44 -4.79 0.96
C VAL A 49 -9.71 -3.29 1.18
N ALA A 50 -8.67 -2.47 1.23
CA ALA A 50 -8.82 -1.05 1.49
C ALA A 50 -9.33 -0.26 0.28
N TYR A 51 -8.92 -0.66 -0.92
CA TYR A 51 -9.13 0.11 -2.14
C TYR A 51 -10.09 -0.57 -3.12
N ARG A 52 -10.46 -1.83 -2.90
CA ARG A 52 -11.48 -2.52 -3.70
C ARG A 52 -12.86 -2.38 -3.04
N ARG A 53 -13.85 -2.01 -3.85
CA ARG A 53 -15.27 -1.95 -3.46
C ARG A 53 -15.88 -3.35 -3.46
N SER A 54 -17.09 -3.47 -2.90
CA SER A 54 -17.85 -4.72 -2.88
C SER A 54 -18.26 -5.23 -4.27
N ASP A 55 -18.33 -4.34 -5.26
CA ASP A 55 -18.59 -4.68 -6.67
C ASP A 55 -17.34 -5.15 -7.43
N GLY A 56 -16.18 -5.18 -6.77
CA GLY A 56 -14.90 -5.57 -7.35
C GLY A 56 -14.12 -4.44 -8.03
N THR A 57 -14.69 -3.24 -8.16
CA THR A 57 -14.03 -2.08 -8.75
C THR A 57 -13.09 -1.40 -7.76
N PHE A 58 -12.06 -0.71 -8.25
CA PHE A 58 -11.20 0.09 -7.40
C PHE A 58 -11.81 1.46 -7.08
N SER A 59 -11.51 1.95 -5.88
CA SER A 59 -12.05 3.20 -5.38
C SER A 59 -11.50 4.44 -6.10
N ASP A 60 -10.35 4.31 -6.75
CA ASP A 60 -9.59 5.38 -7.38
C ASP A 60 -8.81 4.84 -8.60
N PRO A 61 -8.70 5.59 -9.72
CA PRO A 61 -7.98 5.14 -10.92
C PRO A 61 -6.49 4.82 -10.68
N VAL A 62 -5.82 5.53 -9.77
CA VAL A 62 -4.42 5.23 -9.42
C VAL A 62 -4.32 3.94 -8.63
N ALA A 63 -5.31 3.66 -7.76
CA ALA A 63 -5.38 2.37 -7.08
C ALA A 63 -5.66 1.22 -8.05
N GLU A 64 -6.51 1.46 -9.06
CA GLU A 64 -6.78 0.50 -10.14
C GLU A 64 -5.51 0.14 -10.91
N GLN A 65 -4.79 1.14 -11.42
CA GLN A 65 -3.53 0.94 -12.14
C GLN A 65 -2.53 0.10 -11.34
N LYS A 66 -2.40 0.39 -10.04
CA LYS A 66 -1.50 -0.37 -9.16
C LYS A 66 -2.00 -1.79 -8.91
N GLY A 67 -3.31 -1.98 -8.71
CA GLY A 67 -3.94 -3.28 -8.58
C GLY A 67 -3.73 -4.16 -9.80
N GLU A 68 -3.81 -3.58 -11.00
CA GLU A 68 -3.52 -4.26 -12.26
C GLU A 68 -2.05 -4.66 -12.38
N GLU A 69 -1.12 -3.77 -12.00
CA GLU A 69 0.32 -4.06 -11.99
C GLU A 69 0.67 -5.20 -11.02
N ILE A 70 0.11 -5.19 -9.81
CA ILE A 70 0.24 -6.30 -8.84
C ILE A 70 -0.28 -7.60 -9.44
N SER A 71 -1.47 -7.55 -10.07
CA SER A 71 -2.09 -8.72 -10.69
C SER A 71 -1.23 -9.28 -11.83
N ARG A 72 -0.59 -8.40 -12.61
CA ARG A 72 0.37 -8.79 -13.63
C ARG A 72 1.59 -9.49 -13.03
N LEU A 73 2.19 -8.92 -11.98
CA LEU A 73 3.37 -9.50 -11.31
C LEU A 73 3.06 -10.88 -10.70
N ARG A 74 1.86 -11.06 -10.13
CA ARG A 74 1.40 -12.38 -9.62
C ARG A 74 1.29 -13.42 -10.74
N ARG A 75 0.69 -13.06 -11.89
CA ARG A 75 0.62 -13.95 -13.07
C ARG A 75 2.00 -14.31 -13.61
N GLU A 76 2.91 -13.35 -13.69
CA GLU A 76 4.29 -13.60 -14.12
C GLU A 76 5.01 -14.54 -13.13
N ARG A 77 4.74 -14.45 -11.81
CA ARG A 77 5.27 -15.40 -10.82
C ARG A 77 4.72 -16.81 -11.04
N GLU A 78 3.41 -16.95 -11.26
CA GLU A 78 2.76 -18.24 -11.55
C GLU A 78 3.31 -18.91 -12.81
N GLN A 79 3.71 -18.11 -13.80
CA GLN A 79 4.35 -18.57 -15.04
C GLN A 79 5.86 -18.83 -14.89
N GLY A 80 6.44 -18.61 -13.70
CA GLY A 80 7.87 -18.75 -13.45
C GLY A 80 8.75 -17.66 -14.09
N LEU A 81 8.15 -16.56 -14.56
CA LEU A 81 8.86 -15.43 -15.18
C LEU A 81 9.49 -14.48 -14.14
N ASN A 82 8.99 -14.51 -12.91
CA ASN A 82 9.63 -13.83 -11.78
C ASN A 82 9.50 -14.66 -10.49
N SER A 83 10.28 -14.28 -9.48
CA SER A 83 10.28 -14.89 -8.14
C SER A 83 10.10 -13.86 -7.03
N TYR A 84 9.57 -12.68 -7.35
CA TYR A 84 9.37 -11.59 -6.40
C TYR A 84 8.45 -12.04 -5.27
N SER A 85 8.71 -11.69 -4.01
CA SER A 85 7.76 -11.90 -2.91
C SER A 85 6.61 -10.88 -2.94
N GLU A 86 5.55 -11.07 -2.13
CA GLU A 86 4.47 -10.06 -2.01
C GLU A 86 5.02 -8.69 -1.58
N GLU A 87 6.04 -8.70 -0.72
CA GLU A 87 6.73 -7.51 -0.24
C GLU A 87 7.53 -6.81 -1.35
N ASP A 88 8.19 -7.58 -2.21
CA ASP A 88 8.93 -7.06 -3.37
C ASP A 88 7.99 -6.45 -4.41
N MET A 89 6.88 -7.15 -4.70
CA MET A 89 5.83 -6.63 -5.59
C MET A 89 5.25 -5.32 -5.06
N PHE A 90 4.98 -5.23 -3.75
CA PHE A 90 4.54 -3.98 -3.14
C PHE A 90 5.57 -2.85 -3.34
N ARG A 91 6.86 -3.12 -3.10
CA ARG A 91 7.92 -2.10 -3.27
C ARG A 91 8.11 -1.68 -4.72
N LEU A 92 7.96 -2.59 -5.68
CA LEU A 92 8.02 -2.28 -7.11
C LEU A 92 6.89 -1.33 -7.51
N VAL A 93 5.64 -1.66 -7.14
CA VAL A 93 4.44 -0.92 -7.55
C VAL A 93 4.27 0.41 -6.80
N PHE A 94 4.57 0.42 -5.50
CA PHE A 94 4.40 1.61 -4.67
C PHE A 94 5.68 2.44 -4.53
N GLY A 95 6.83 1.92 -4.98
CA GLY A 95 8.14 2.51 -4.78
C GLY A 95 8.63 2.37 -3.32
N ARG A 96 9.80 2.98 -3.05
CA ARG A 96 10.42 2.99 -1.71
C ARG A 96 9.48 3.56 -0.64
N GLU A 97 9.49 2.97 0.54
CA GLU A 97 8.81 3.56 1.69
C GLU A 97 9.39 4.93 2.04
N ARG A 98 8.50 5.83 2.48
CA ARG A 98 8.90 7.15 2.99
C ARG A 98 9.30 7.05 4.45
N ASP A 99 10.14 7.97 4.90
CA ASP A 99 10.47 8.08 6.31
C ASP A 99 9.21 8.34 7.14
N GLY A 100 9.14 7.73 8.32
CA GLY A 100 8.09 7.96 9.31
C GLY A 100 7.06 6.84 9.45
N ARG A 101 6.41 6.37 8.36
CA ARG A 101 5.37 5.33 8.47
C ARG A 101 5.38 4.39 7.28
N VAL A 102 5.29 3.09 7.54
CA VAL A 102 5.12 2.06 6.50
C VAL A 102 3.67 2.04 6.02
N ARG A 103 3.48 2.03 4.69
CA ARG A 103 2.15 1.90 4.08
C ARG A 103 1.54 0.52 4.33
N CYS A 104 0.21 0.48 4.50
CA CYS A 104 -0.60 -0.74 4.57
C CYS A 104 -0.29 -1.74 5.71
N ILE A 105 0.44 -1.33 6.76
CA ILE A 105 0.70 -2.16 7.96
C ILE A 105 -0.32 -1.92 9.09
N GLY A 106 -1.11 -0.86 9.01
CA GLY A 106 -2.11 -0.55 10.05
C GLY A 106 -1.58 0.16 11.28
N TYR A 107 -0.39 -0.23 11.73
CA TYR A 107 0.29 0.36 12.87
C TYR A 107 1.15 1.56 12.47
N VAL A 108 1.45 2.42 13.44
CA VAL A 108 2.33 3.59 13.26
C VAL A 108 3.80 3.14 13.32
N LEU A 109 4.17 2.13 12.54
CA LEU A 109 5.53 1.61 12.49
C LEU A 109 6.36 2.36 11.46
N THR A 110 7.59 2.69 11.84
CA THR A 110 8.56 3.33 10.94
C THR A 110 9.25 2.26 10.09
N PRO A 111 9.69 2.59 8.86
CA PRO A 111 10.46 1.66 8.04
C PRO A 111 11.71 1.11 8.74
N THR A 112 12.35 1.92 9.60
CA THR A 112 13.53 1.50 10.38
C THR A 112 13.21 0.38 11.36
N VAL A 113 12.02 0.39 11.96
CA VAL A 113 11.59 -0.68 12.89
C VAL A 113 11.24 -1.95 12.12
N VAL A 114 10.56 -1.82 10.99
CA VAL A 114 10.06 -2.99 10.22
C VAL A 114 11.16 -3.65 9.39
N PHE A 115 12.01 -2.85 8.73
CA PHE A 115 12.96 -3.31 7.73
C PHE A 115 14.42 -3.03 8.10
N GLY A 116 14.67 -2.41 9.24
CA GLY A 116 16.00 -1.88 9.58
C GLY A 116 16.35 -0.60 8.81
N ARG A 117 17.57 -0.12 9.00
CA ARG A 117 18.06 1.10 8.34
C ARG A 117 18.27 0.82 6.84
N GLN A 118 17.30 1.23 6.02
CA GLN A 118 17.42 1.17 4.56
C GLN A 118 18.48 2.18 4.10
N ARG A 119 19.49 1.72 3.36
CA ARG A 119 20.47 2.62 2.72
C ARG A 119 19.76 3.44 1.65
N ALA A 120 20.03 4.73 1.60
CA ALA A 120 19.62 5.55 0.47
C ALA A 120 20.39 5.05 -0.76
N VAL A 121 19.66 4.51 -1.73
CA VAL A 121 20.16 4.28 -3.10
C VAL A 121 20.16 5.61 -3.82
#